data_AF-A0A8S3FEZ3-F1
#
_entry.id   AF-A0A8S3FEZ3-F1
#
_cell.length_a   1.000
_cell.length_b   1.000
_cell.length_c   1.000
_cell.angle_alpha   90.00
_cell.angle_beta   90.00
_cell.angle_gamma   90.00
#
_symmetry.space_group_name_H-M   'P 1'
#
loop_
_entity.id
_entity.type
_entity.pdbx_description
1 polymer ?
#
loop_
_entity_poly.entity_id
_entity_poly.type
_entity_poly.pdbx_seq_one_letter_code
_entity_poly.pdbx_strand_id
1 'polypeptide(L)'
;MPTKIPREQEQQQLEQLEFEIQYHETMESTTYQHQSSPIKKQSLPTVEPKLPKKRGPKKKQMTPSRVARFKVRRIKANGRERERMKGLNEQLECLRQTIPCFALSQKLSKIETLRLAKNYIEALTQMVSSNQIPDNECFAELLCRGLSPNTVNIVAAT
;
A
#
# COMPACT_ATOMS: atom_id res chain seq x y z
N MET A 1 32.11 28.95 14.77
CA MET A 1 31.06 29.76 14.10
C MET A 1 30.58 28.99 12.88
N PRO A 2 29.28 28.71 12.68
CA PRO A 2 28.84 28.09 11.43
C PRO A 2 29.11 29.06 10.28
N THR A 3 30.04 28.70 9.40
CA THR A 3 30.39 29.47 8.21
C THR A 3 29.19 29.53 7.28
N LYS A 4 28.80 30.75 6.88
CA LYS A 4 27.77 30.93 5.85
C LYS A 4 28.31 30.33 4.55
N ILE A 5 27.64 29.29 4.08
CA ILE A 5 27.87 28.72 2.75
C ILE A 5 27.69 29.86 1.72
N PRO A 6 28.62 30.03 0.75
CA PRO A 6 28.44 30.96 -0.36
C PRO A 6 27.09 30.76 -1.06
N ARG A 7 26.40 31.85 -1.42
CA ARG A 7 25.06 31.78 -2.05
C ARG A 7 25.04 30.89 -3.29
N GLU A 8 26.12 30.89 -4.08
CA GLU A 8 26.28 30.05 -5.27
C GLU A 8 26.33 28.56 -4.91
N GLN A 9 27.02 28.19 -3.83
CA GLN A 9 27.07 26.80 -3.36
C GLN A 9 25.70 26.33 -2.83
N GLU A 10 24.94 27.22 -2.18
CA GLU A 10 23.56 26.90 -1.74
C GLU A 10 22.60 26.72 -2.91
N GLN A 11 22.76 27.48 -3.99
CA GLN A 11 21.99 27.35 -5.24
C GLN A 11 22.33 26.06 -6.00
N GLN A 12 23.62 25.76 -6.19
CA GLN A 12 24.04 24.49 -6.82
C GLN A 12 23.51 23.29 -6.05
N GLN A 13 23.53 23.34 -4.71
CA GLN A 13 22.97 22.27 -3.89
C GLN A 13 21.44 22.15 -4.04
N LEU A 14 20.72 23.27 -4.20
CA LEU A 14 19.28 23.26 -4.42
C LEU A 14 18.94 22.61 -5.77
N GLU A 15 19.63 23.00 -6.83
CA GLU A 15 19.44 22.49 -8.18
C GLU A 15 19.69 20.97 -8.26
N GLN A 16 20.73 20.47 -7.59
CA GLN A 16 20.99 19.03 -7.47
C GLN A 16 19.83 18.28 -6.79
N LEU A 17 19.26 18.84 -5.73
CA LEU A 17 18.13 18.23 -5.02
C LEU A 17 16.86 18.26 -5.86
N GLU A 18 16.61 19.35 -6.60
CA GLU A 18 15.48 19.47 -7.52
C GLU A 18 15.56 18.45 -8.65
N PHE A 19 16.75 18.24 -9.21
CA PHE A 19 17.00 17.18 -10.19
C PHE A 19 16.71 15.79 -9.61
N GLU A 20 17.20 15.49 -8.41
CA GLU A 20 16.95 14.21 -7.72
C GLU A 20 15.44 13.98 -7.44
N ILE A 21 14.74 15.05 -7.05
CA ILE A 21 13.28 15.03 -6.87
C ILE A 21 12.59 14.67 -8.19
N GLN A 22 12.92 15.37 -9.28
CA GLN A 22 12.32 15.15 -10.59
C GLN A 22 12.59 13.73 -11.11
N TYR A 23 13.82 13.23 -10.94
CA TYR A 23 14.17 11.86 -11.31
C TYR A 23 13.32 10.82 -10.58
N HIS A 24 13.17 10.93 -9.27
CA HIS A 24 12.33 10.00 -8.53
C HIS A 24 10.84 10.14 -8.87
N GLU A 25 10.33 11.36 -9.09
CA GLU A 25 8.93 11.58 -9.50
C GLU A 25 8.64 10.94 -10.86
N THR A 26 9.56 11.03 -11.82
CA THR A 26 9.41 10.38 -13.14
C THR A 26 9.49 8.86 -13.08
N MET A 27 10.40 8.29 -12.28
CA MET A 27 10.48 6.84 -12.04
C MET A 27 9.26 6.29 -11.29
N GLU A 28 8.63 7.10 -10.44
CA GLU A 28 7.35 6.76 -9.82
C GLU A 28 6.24 6.66 -10.88
N SER A 29 6.08 7.65 -11.75
CA SER A 29 5.01 7.67 -12.75
C SER A 29 5.00 6.43 -13.67
N THR A 30 6.17 5.95 -14.11
CA THR A 30 6.26 4.75 -14.98
C THR A 30 5.88 3.47 -14.25
N THR A 31 6.24 3.35 -12.96
CA THR A 31 5.95 2.17 -12.13
C THR A 31 4.44 2.04 -11.84
N TYR A 32 3.72 3.17 -11.71
CA TYR A 32 2.31 3.19 -11.33
C TYR A 32 1.31 3.09 -12.48
N GLN A 33 1.71 3.39 -13.71
CA GLN A 33 0.80 3.27 -14.85
C GLN A 33 0.39 1.82 -15.18
N HIS A 34 1.13 0.81 -14.69
CA HIS A 34 0.79 -0.60 -14.92
C HIS A 34 -0.18 -1.20 -13.88
N GLN A 35 -0.58 -0.49 -12.80
CA GLN A 35 -1.38 -1.09 -11.72
C GLN A 35 -2.58 -0.26 -11.21
N SER A 36 -2.85 0.93 -11.73
CA SER A 36 -4.02 1.71 -11.27
C SER A 36 -4.76 2.39 -12.42
N SER A 37 -6.06 2.12 -12.52
CA SER A 37 -7.01 2.89 -13.32
C SER A 37 -7.02 4.36 -12.87
N PRO A 38 -7.26 5.34 -13.77
CA PRO A 38 -7.13 6.75 -13.43
C PRO A 38 -8.26 7.19 -12.49
N ILE A 39 -7.94 7.48 -11.22
CA ILE A 39 -8.84 8.25 -10.36
C ILE A 39 -8.70 9.72 -10.74
N LYS A 40 -9.70 10.23 -11.47
CA LYS A 40 -9.84 11.63 -11.84
C LYS A 40 -9.98 12.46 -10.55
N LYS A 41 -8.92 13.16 -10.16
CA LYS A 41 -8.98 14.13 -9.05
C LYS A 41 -9.87 15.31 -9.49
N GLN A 42 -11.15 15.28 -9.10
CA GLN A 42 -11.97 16.48 -9.14
C GLN A 42 -11.40 17.48 -8.14
N SER A 43 -10.87 18.59 -8.65
CA SER A 43 -10.46 19.73 -7.85
C SER A 43 -11.70 20.44 -7.31
N LEU A 44 -12.03 20.24 -6.04
CA LEU A 44 -12.96 21.12 -5.32
C LEU A 44 -12.31 22.50 -5.10
N PRO A 45 -13.03 23.61 -5.27
CA PRO A 45 -12.53 24.93 -4.89
C PRO A 45 -12.39 24.95 -3.36
N THR A 46 -11.16 25.09 -2.87
CA THR A 46 -10.88 25.23 -1.44
C THR A 46 -11.12 26.69 -1.06
N VAL A 47 -12.27 26.99 -0.47
CA VAL A 47 -12.49 28.26 0.24
C VAL A 47 -11.71 28.15 1.55
N GLU A 48 -10.54 28.79 1.63
CA GLU A 48 -9.74 28.80 2.86
C GLU A 48 -10.47 29.56 3.98
N PRO A 49 -10.76 28.92 5.13
CA PRO A 49 -11.21 29.65 6.31
C PRO A 49 -10.00 30.41 6.87
N LYS A 50 -10.12 31.74 6.98
CA LYS A 50 -9.10 32.59 7.64
C LYS A 50 -9.02 32.23 9.13
N LEU A 51 -8.11 31.32 9.48
CA LEU A 51 -7.83 30.97 10.87
C LEU A 51 -7.15 32.13 11.63
N PRO A 52 -7.53 32.39 12.89
CA PRO A 52 -6.97 33.48 13.68
C PRO A 52 -5.47 33.27 13.94
N LYS A 53 -4.68 34.34 13.73
CA LYS A 53 -3.23 34.36 13.89
C LYS A 53 -2.86 34.08 15.36
N LYS A 54 -2.35 32.88 15.65
CA LYS A 54 -1.77 32.54 16.97
C LYS A 54 -0.56 33.44 17.26
N ARG A 55 -0.61 34.18 18.37
CA ARG A 55 0.51 34.96 18.92
C ARG A 55 1.51 34.00 19.58
N GLY A 56 2.47 33.53 18.79
CA GLY A 56 3.66 32.81 19.24
C GLY A 56 4.87 33.23 18.40
N PRO A 57 6.11 32.87 18.78
CA PRO A 57 7.30 33.17 18.00
C PRO A 57 7.08 32.72 16.55
N LYS A 58 7.23 33.65 15.59
CA LYS A 58 7.04 33.35 14.16
C LYS A 58 7.86 32.10 13.81
N LYS A 59 7.22 31.04 13.30
CA LYS A 59 7.93 29.90 12.71
C LYS A 59 8.89 30.47 11.67
N LYS A 60 10.21 30.30 11.87
CA LYS A 60 11.20 30.70 10.87
C LYS A 60 10.92 29.92 9.60
N GLN A 61 10.65 30.62 8.49
CA GLN A 61 10.50 30.01 7.18
C GLN A 61 11.79 29.21 6.88
N MET A 62 11.64 27.95 6.46
CA MET A 62 12.77 27.13 6.06
C MET A 62 13.40 27.68 4.77
N THR A 63 14.72 27.56 4.61
CA THR A 63 15.37 27.88 3.33
C THR A 63 14.94 26.90 2.25
N PRO A 64 14.89 27.30 0.96
CA PRO A 64 14.53 26.41 -0.15
C PRO A 64 15.32 25.10 -0.15
N SER A 65 16.64 25.15 0.08
CA SER A 65 17.49 23.95 0.12
C SER A 65 17.14 23.02 1.29
N ARG A 66 16.67 23.55 2.42
CA ARG A 66 16.15 22.71 3.52
C ARG A 66 14.83 22.04 3.15
N VAL A 67 13.96 22.73 2.42
CA VAL A 67 12.69 22.17 1.93
C VAL A 67 12.96 21.07 0.91
N ALA A 68 13.85 21.31 -0.05
CA ALA A 68 14.23 20.32 -1.07
C ALA A 68 14.85 19.06 -0.44
N ARG A 69 15.78 19.20 0.52
CA ARG A 69 16.32 18.05 1.28
C ARG A 69 15.24 17.25 1.99
N PHE A 70 14.26 17.92 2.59
CA PHE A 70 13.15 17.24 3.25
C PHE A 70 12.30 16.47 2.23
N LYS A 71 12.02 17.06 1.06
CA LYS A 71 11.29 16.41 -0.03
C LYS A 71 12.01 15.16 -0.53
N VAL A 72 13.32 15.21 -0.77
CA VAL A 72 14.14 14.04 -1.14
C VAL A 72 14.04 12.92 -0.11
N ARG A 73 14.20 13.24 1.19
CA ARG A 73 14.08 12.23 2.26
C ARG A 73 12.71 11.56 2.28
N ARG A 74 11.65 12.34 2.09
CA ARG A 74 10.27 11.84 2.03
C ARG A 74 10.06 10.92 0.83
N ILE A 75 10.56 11.31 -0.35
CA ILE A 75 10.49 10.49 -1.57
C ILE A 75 11.21 9.15 -1.36
N LYS A 76 12.44 9.16 -0.83
CA LYS A 76 13.19 7.93 -0.54
C LYS A 76 12.48 7.04 0.48
N ALA A 77 11.90 7.62 1.53
CA ALA A 77 11.12 6.87 2.51
C ALA A 77 9.87 6.23 1.88
N ASN A 78 9.14 6.97 1.03
CA ASN A 78 8.00 6.45 0.29
C ASN A 78 8.42 5.31 -0.65
N GLY A 79 9.57 5.44 -1.33
CA GLY A 79 10.15 4.39 -2.16
C GLY A 79 10.32 3.06 -1.42
N ARG A 80 10.94 3.11 -0.25
CA ARG A 80 11.14 1.92 0.59
C ARG A 80 9.83 1.31 1.08
N GLU A 81 8.85 2.14 1.48
CA GLU A 81 7.57 1.61 1.94
C GLU A 81 6.80 0.90 0.83
N ARG A 82 6.93 1.37 -0.42
CA ARG A 82 6.33 0.68 -1.57
C ARG A 82 6.97 -0.65 -1.84
N GLU A 83 8.29 -0.73 -1.78
CA GLU A 83 9.01 -2.00 -1.93
C GLU A 83 8.60 -3.00 -0.84
N ARG A 84 8.50 -2.53 0.42
CA ARG A 84 7.95 -3.32 1.52
C ARG A 84 6.54 -3.81 1.24
N MET A 85 5.66 -2.94 0.74
CA MET A 85 4.28 -3.30 0.38
C MET A 85 4.17 -4.22 -0.82
N LYS A 86 5.08 -4.09 -1.81
CA LYS A 86 5.18 -5.00 -2.94
C LYS A 86 5.50 -6.42 -2.45
N GLY A 87 6.52 -6.58 -1.62
CA GLY A 87 6.87 -7.88 -1.03
C GLY A 87 5.73 -8.48 -0.20
N LEU A 88 5.03 -7.68 0.60
CA LEU A 88 3.85 -8.15 1.34
C LEU A 88 2.72 -8.63 0.40
N ASN A 89 2.45 -7.89 -0.67
CA ASN A 89 1.41 -8.27 -1.63
C ASN A 89 1.79 -9.52 -2.43
N GLU A 90 3.08 -9.71 -2.74
CA GLU A 90 3.60 -10.94 -3.36
C GLU A 90 3.39 -12.15 -2.45
N GLN A 91 3.71 -12.03 -1.16
CA GLN A 91 3.45 -13.10 -0.18
C GLN A 91 1.96 -13.41 -0.04
N LEU A 92 1.10 -12.40 -0.09
CA LEU A 92 -0.36 -12.60 -0.09
C LEU A 92 -0.83 -13.34 -1.34
N GLU A 93 -0.21 -13.12 -2.50
CA GLU A 93 -0.52 -13.87 -3.72
C GLU A 93 -0.08 -15.33 -3.60
N CYS A 94 1.10 -15.61 -3.04
CA CYS A 94 1.54 -16.97 -2.74
C CYS A 94 0.56 -17.68 -1.78
N LEU A 95 0.03 -16.95 -0.79
CA LEU A 95 -1.00 -17.49 0.11
C LEU A 95 -2.27 -17.86 -0.67
N ARG A 96 -2.73 -17.02 -1.61
CA ARG A 96 -3.90 -17.34 -2.46
C ARG A 96 -3.71 -18.62 -3.26
N GLN A 97 -2.49 -18.89 -3.75
CA GLN A 97 -2.18 -20.10 -4.52
C GLN A 97 -2.20 -21.38 -3.65
N THR A 98 -2.00 -21.26 -2.35
CA THR A 98 -1.97 -22.40 -1.42
C THR A 98 -3.37 -22.77 -0.91
N ILE A 99 -4.33 -21.86 -1.01
CA ILE A 99 -5.68 -22.05 -0.49
C ILE A 99 -6.54 -22.82 -1.53
N PRO A 100 -7.26 -23.88 -1.11
CA PRO A 100 -8.21 -24.56 -1.99
C PRO A 100 -9.31 -23.58 -2.42
N CYS A 101 -9.72 -23.66 -3.69
CA CYS A 101 -10.71 -22.77 -4.34
C CYS A 101 -10.17 -21.41 -4.83
N PHE A 102 -8.91 -21.34 -5.29
CA PHE A 102 -8.46 -20.21 -6.11
C PHE A 102 -9.25 -20.15 -7.43
N ALA A 103 -10.23 -19.26 -7.51
CA ALA A 103 -10.90 -18.97 -8.77
C ALA A 103 -9.90 -18.35 -9.75
N LEU A 104 -9.63 -19.04 -10.87
CA LEU A 104 -8.70 -18.59 -11.91
C LEU A 104 -9.06 -17.21 -12.49
N SER A 105 -10.32 -16.79 -12.38
CA SER A 105 -10.82 -15.54 -12.96
C SER A 105 -10.89 -14.36 -11.98
N GLN A 106 -10.94 -14.58 -10.66
CA GLN A 106 -11.17 -13.48 -9.70
C GLN A 106 -10.31 -13.59 -8.43
N LYS A 107 -9.50 -12.56 -8.18
CA LYS A 107 -8.71 -12.43 -6.96
C LYS A 107 -9.61 -12.10 -5.76
N LEU A 108 -9.50 -12.92 -4.72
CA LEU A 108 -10.11 -12.65 -3.42
C LEU A 108 -9.55 -11.36 -2.79
N SER A 109 -10.39 -10.64 -2.04
CA SER A 109 -9.91 -9.49 -1.25
C SER A 109 -8.89 -9.93 -0.18
N LYS A 110 -8.13 -8.97 0.37
CA LYS A 110 -7.13 -9.25 1.42
C LYS A 110 -7.77 -9.93 2.64
N ILE A 111 -8.94 -9.44 3.06
CA ILE A 111 -9.64 -9.97 4.23
C ILE A 111 -10.19 -11.39 3.98
N GLU A 112 -10.72 -11.64 2.78
CA GLU A 112 -11.25 -12.95 2.43
C GLU A 112 -10.15 -14.00 2.30
N THR A 113 -9.02 -13.62 1.70
CA THR A 113 -7.83 -14.49 1.61
C THR A 113 -7.40 -14.93 3.02
N LEU A 114 -7.34 -14.00 3.98
CA LEU A 114 -6.95 -14.32 5.37
C LEU A 114 -8.00 -15.17 6.10
N ARG A 115 -9.30 -14.89 5.90
CA ARG A 115 -10.38 -15.68 6.48
C ARG A 115 -10.37 -17.12 5.96
N LEU A 116 -10.24 -17.28 4.66
CA LEU A 116 -10.22 -18.59 4.01
C LEU A 116 -8.97 -19.39 4.42
N ALA A 117 -7.80 -18.74 4.53
CA ALA A 117 -6.59 -19.37 5.07
C ALA A 117 -6.78 -19.90 6.50
N LYS A 118 -7.36 -19.08 7.38
CA LYS A 118 -7.68 -19.48 8.78
C LYS A 118 -8.63 -20.67 8.80
N ASN A 119 -9.72 -20.61 8.04
CA ASN A 119 -10.70 -21.70 7.98
C ASN A 119 -10.08 -22.98 7.42
N TYR A 120 -9.18 -22.87 6.43
CA TYR A 120 -8.48 -24.02 5.87
C TYR A 120 -7.55 -24.69 6.90
N ILE A 121 -6.79 -23.91 7.67
CA ILE A 121 -5.98 -24.44 8.78
C ILE A 121 -6.89 -25.16 9.80
N GLU A 122 -8.03 -24.56 10.18
CA GLU A 122 -8.99 -25.19 11.11
C GLU A 122 -9.54 -26.51 10.55
N ALA A 123 -9.90 -26.56 9.27
CA ALA A 123 -10.41 -27.75 8.60
C ALA A 123 -9.38 -28.89 8.59
N LEU A 124 -8.15 -28.59 8.17
CA LEU A 124 -7.06 -29.57 8.18
C LEU A 124 -6.73 -30.05 9.60
N THR A 125 -6.75 -29.14 10.58
CA THR A 125 -6.50 -29.48 11.99
C THR A 125 -7.55 -30.45 12.52
N GLN A 126 -8.84 -30.21 12.21
CA GLN A 126 -9.92 -31.10 12.60
C GLN A 126 -9.79 -32.47 11.94
N MET A 127 -9.53 -32.51 10.63
CA MET A 127 -9.35 -33.75 9.86
C MET A 127 -8.22 -34.63 10.43
N VAL A 128 -7.08 -34.02 10.77
CA VAL A 128 -5.95 -34.74 11.39
C VAL A 128 -6.29 -35.21 12.81
N SER A 129 -7.05 -34.42 13.58
CA SER A 129 -7.38 -34.74 14.97
C SER A 129 -8.47 -35.81 15.10
N SER A 130 -9.49 -35.79 14.24
CA SER A 130 -10.58 -36.77 14.23
C SER A 130 -10.25 -38.02 13.42
N ASN A 131 -9.18 -37.99 12.62
CA ASN A 131 -8.85 -39.03 11.64
C ASN A 131 -10.01 -39.30 10.66
N GLN A 132 -10.84 -38.29 10.42
CA GLN A 132 -11.99 -38.34 9.51
C GLN A 132 -11.83 -37.28 8.42
N ILE A 133 -11.97 -37.71 7.17
CA ILE A 133 -12.01 -36.83 6.01
C ILE A 133 -13.44 -36.29 5.89
N PRO A 134 -13.68 -34.98 6.03
CA PRO A 134 -15.01 -34.41 5.82
C PRO A 134 -15.42 -34.62 4.36
N ASP A 135 -16.71 -34.83 4.14
CA ASP A 135 -17.32 -34.81 2.82
C ASP A 135 -17.11 -33.44 2.14
N ASN A 136 -17.20 -33.42 0.81
CA ASN A 136 -16.94 -32.21 0.03
C ASN A 136 -17.87 -31.05 0.41
N GLU A 137 -19.13 -31.33 0.74
CA GLU A 137 -20.10 -30.30 1.14
C GLU A 137 -19.74 -29.72 2.51
N CYS A 138 -19.50 -30.56 3.51
CA CYS A 138 -19.06 -30.10 4.84
C CYS A 138 -17.73 -29.34 4.78
N PHE A 139 -16.78 -29.79 3.97
CA PHE A 139 -15.51 -29.11 3.79
C PHE A 139 -15.68 -27.72 3.16
N ALA A 140 -16.53 -27.60 2.13
CA ALA A 140 -16.85 -26.33 1.50
C ALA A 140 -17.56 -25.35 2.48
N GLU A 141 -18.49 -25.85 3.29
CA GLU A 141 -19.17 -25.05 4.32
C GLU A 141 -18.17 -24.49 5.34
N LEU A 142 -17.24 -25.33 5.81
CA LEU A 142 -16.21 -24.94 6.77
C LEU A 142 -15.27 -23.87 6.20
N LEU A 143 -14.86 -24.03 4.94
CA LEU A 143 -14.04 -23.04 4.22
C LEU A 143 -14.77 -21.70 4.03
N CYS A 144 -16.05 -21.75 3.67
CA CYS A 144 -16.85 -20.57 3.34
C CYS A 144 -17.35 -19.77 4.55
N ARG A 145 -17.19 -20.28 5.78
CA ARG A 145 -17.69 -19.65 7.00
C ARG A 145 -17.22 -18.21 7.16
N GLY A 146 -18.17 -17.26 7.17
CA GLY A 146 -17.90 -15.83 7.38
C GLY A 146 -17.34 -15.09 6.15
N LEU A 147 -17.40 -15.69 4.97
CA LEU A 147 -17.15 -15.02 3.70
C LEU A 147 -18.40 -14.28 3.20
N SER A 148 -18.21 -13.35 2.26
CA SER A 148 -19.35 -12.66 1.65
C SER A 148 -20.13 -13.61 0.73
N PRO A 149 -21.45 -13.41 0.53
CA PRO A 149 -22.25 -14.25 -0.35
C PRO A 149 -21.68 -14.38 -1.77
N ASN A 150 -21.14 -13.29 -2.32
CA ASN A 150 -20.50 -13.30 -3.64
C ASN A 150 -19.29 -14.24 -3.67
N THR A 151 -18.55 -14.28 -2.58
CA THR A 151 -17.32 -15.04 -2.42
C THR A 151 -17.60 -16.52 -2.24
N VAL A 152 -18.65 -16.84 -1.46
CA VAL A 152 -19.15 -18.22 -1.33
C VAL A 152 -19.57 -18.76 -2.69
N ASN A 153 -20.27 -17.97 -3.51
CA ASN A 153 -20.65 -18.40 -4.86
C ASN A 153 -19.45 -18.66 -5.78
N ILE A 154 -18.37 -17.88 -5.65
CA ILE A 154 -17.13 -18.09 -6.41
C ILE A 154 -16.43 -19.39 -5.99
N VAL A 155 -16.42 -19.67 -4.69
CA VAL A 155 -15.78 -20.86 -4.10
C VAL A 155 -16.60 -22.14 -4.37
N ALA A 156 -17.92 -22.04 -4.38
CA ALA A 156 -18.82 -23.17 -4.66
C ALA A 156 -18.94 -23.50 -6.17
N ALA A 157 -18.47 -22.61 -7.05
CA ALA A 157 -18.54 -22.78 -8.51
C ALA A 157 -17.25 -23.38 -9.12
N THR A 158 -16.23 -23.69 -8.31
CA THR A 158 -14.99 -24.38 -8.71
C THR A 158 -15.00 -25.84 -8.30
#